data_AF-A0A9W8THQ9-F1
#
_entry.id   AF-A0A9W8THQ9-F1
#
_cell.length_a   1.000
_cell.length_b   1.000
_cell.length_c   1.000
_cell.angle_alpha   90.00
_cell.angle_beta   90.00
_cell.angle_gamma   90.00
#
_symmetry.space_group_name_H-M   'P 1'
#
loop_
_entity.id
_entity.type
_entity.pdbx_description
1 polymer ?
#
loop_
_entity_poly.entity_id
_entity_poly.type
_entity_poly.pdbx_seq_one_letter_code
_entity_poly.pdbx_strand_id
1 'polypeptide(L)'
;MPVDQAELTVLTKCLPRLGGFYNGIRTLVTYTDWVPEQRSVPGAQLEIHDAPPFNPQVVNPFPNFTSEKYLKWHHPVHLCYLDDDERYSAPDIYAYPGIPAKMPAPAWGAYDTLNIAPNRCYERFGRLGPYGYSYDRKEGGLGLSKNSVDVGAEKVQAMIEKVDYRKVNWGKAQKRCFEKNEKRFGKKGAASEGYSDQKKEAATLGVGAPHLSLQSSGEFTVHLLVHVKDNDLPIWASKEIYDKTLKENVPEEFWDIATLWSEQQLRTYYPGPFLNEDNVANHAGADIYGVYRAAHFALQWFSQQHQEDDFIWNWEMDLRYTGHYYEFLNGASNWAAKQPRKFMWERNSRFWIPEYHGPWLKFCGLVENETVAEGGAPIWGPVTYAGGKYGVLSPPEDLKPPTTFEEDNYEWGVGEAADLITFDPIFDPSKSTWVFREDVTGYDTLVNIPPRRASIVTVARFSRQLLNTMHEETWRVHRKHDVSRDVGNKHRVPPRVQGGLRTAPSLFR
;
A
#
# COMPACT_ATOMS: atom_id res chain seq x y z
N MET A 1 -7.07 -12.47 2.40
CA MET A 1 -6.62 -13.84 2.01
C MET A 1 -7.86 -14.72 1.88
N PRO A 2 -8.14 -15.39 0.75
CA PRO A 2 -8.90 -16.63 0.81
C PRO A 2 -8.05 -17.79 0.33
N VAL A 3 -7.24 -18.23 1.27
CA VAL A 3 -6.83 -19.62 1.32
C VAL A 3 -7.43 -20.16 2.60
N ASP A 4 -7.99 -21.36 2.51
CA ASP A 4 -8.33 -22.20 3.63
C ASP A 4 -7.19 -22.09 4.66
N GLN A 5 -7.42 -21.66 5.92
CA GLN A 5 -6.32 -21.72 6.89
C GLN A 5 -5.86 -23.16 7.04
N ALA A 6 -6.60 -24.19 6.61
CA ALA A 6 -6.06 -25.53 6.50
C ALA A 6 -4.92 -25.61 5.48
N GLU A 7 -5.00 -25.00 4.29
CA GLU A 7 -3.90 -24.94 3.33
C GLU A 7 -2.73 -24.09 3.85
N LEU A 8 -2.97 -22.93 4.46
CA LEU A 8 -1.90 -22.12 5.08
C LEU A 8 -1.27 -22.80 6.32
N THR A 9 -2.05 -23.55 7.10
CA THR A 9 -1.60 -24.35 8.24
C THR A 9 -0.85 -25.60 7.78
N VAL A 10 -1.27 -26.22 6.67
CA VAL A 10 -0.55 -27.32 6.02
C VAL A 10 0.75 -26.80 5.42
N LEU A 11 0.74 -25.66 4.73
CA LEU A 11 1.93 -25.01 4.18
C LEU A 11 2.91 -24.60 5.28
N THR A 12 2.45 -24.00 6.39
CA THR A 12 3.34 -23.65 7.52
C THR A 12 3.85 -24.86 8.31
N LYS A 13 3.13 -25.99 8.31
CA LYS A 13 3.65 -27.27 8.83
C LYS A 13 4.64 -27.94 7.88
N CYS A 14 4.54 -27.68 6.58
CA CYS A 14 5.38 -28.26 5.54
C CYS A 14 6.63 -27.43 5.22
N LEU A 15 6.64 -26.12 5.51
CA LEU A 15 7.78 -25.25 5.25
C LEU A 15 8.76 -25.27 6.44
N PRO A 16 10.03 -25.64 6.23
CA PRO A 16 11.02 -25.65 7.30
C PRO A 16 11.31 -24.22 7.77
N ARG A 17 11.68 -24.08 9.05
CA ARG A 17 12.22 -22.81 9.55
C ARG A 17 13.57 -22.55 8.87
N LEU A 18 13.66 -21.41 8.20
CA LEU A 18 14.86 -20.99 7.47
C LEU A 18 15.68 -20.00 8.33
N GLY A 19 16.99 -20.22 8.42
CA GLY A 19 17.94 -19.40 9.17
C GLY A 19 18.85 -18.54 8.31
N GLY A 20 18.91 -18.79 7.00
CA GLY A 20 19.83 -18.12 6.07
C GLY A 20 19.60 -16.62 5.94
N PHE A 21 18.42 -16.11 6.33
CA PHE A 21 18.12 -14.68 6.38
C PHE A 21 19.03 -13.91 7.37
N TYR A 22 19.58 -14.60 8.36
CA TYR A 22 20.47 -14.02 9.36
C TYR A 22 21.95 -14.06 8.94
N ASN A 23 22.26 -14.60 7.77
CA ASN A 23 23.62 -14.58 7.23
C ASN A 23 23.96 -13.14 6.81
N GLY A 24 25.03 -12.60 7.39
CA GLY A 24 25.40 -11.19 7.20
C GLY A 24 26.14 -10.91 5.90
N ILE A 25 26.42 -9.63 5.64
CA ILE A 25 27.18 -9.16 4.47
C ILE A 25 28.63 -9.69 4.35
N ARG A 26 29.12 -10.38 5.36
CA ARG A 26 30.44 -11.05 5.36
C ARG A 26 30.41 -12.44 4.74
N THR A 27 29.23 -12.93 4.34
CA THR A 27 29.05 -14.23 3.68
C THR A 27 28.48 -14.07 2.28
N LEU A 28 28.63 -12.90 1.66
CA LEU A 28 28.03 -12.65 0.35
C LEU A 28 28.68 -13.54 -0.72
N VAL A 29 27.85 -14.08 -1.60
CA VAL A 29 28.25 -14.78 -2.82
C VAL A 29 27.65 -14.09 -4.03
N THR A 30 28.17 -14.38 -5.22
CA THR A 30 27.52 -13.92 -6.45
C THR A 30 26.14 -14.58 -6.58
N TYR A 31 25.20 -13.93 -7.27
CA TYR A 31 23.87 -14.49 -7.45
C TYR A 31 23.88 -15.81 -8.25
N THR A 32 24.86 -16.00 -9.14
CA THR A 32 25.02 -17.23 -9.92
C THR A 32 25.58 -18.38 -9.09
N ASP A 33 26.36 -18.10 -8.05
CA ASP A 33 26.93 -19.11 -7.15
C ASP A 33 26.00 -19.42 -5.95
N TRP A 34 24.93 -18.65 -5.80
CA TRP A 34 24.00 -18.82 -4.69
C TRP A 34 23.20 -20.11 -4.80
N VAL A 35 23.26 -20.90 -3.73
CA VAL A 35 22.38 -22.04 -3.49
C VAL A 35 21.46 -21.67 -2.32
N PRO A 36 20.12 -21.68 -2.49
CA PRO A 36 19.19 -21.37 -1.41
C PRO A 36 19.31 -22.36 -0.25
N GLU A 37 18.99 -21.91 0.97
CA GLU A 37 18.99 -22.79 2.16
C GLU A 37 18.13 -24.03 1.96
N GLN A 38 16.99 -23.88 1.28
CA GLN A 38 16.06 -24.98 0.94
C GLN A 38 16.72 -26.12 0.15
N ARG A 39 17.81 -25.82 -0.60
CA ARG A 39 18.54 -26.80 -1.42
C ARG A 39 19.96 -27.05 -0.91
N SER A 40 20.32 -26.43 0.21
CA SER A 40 21.65 -26.54 0.79
C SER A 40 21.81 -27.80 1.63
N VAL A 41 23.03 -28.35 1.67
CA VAL A 41 23.33 -29.49 2.56
C VAL A 41 23.22 -29.02 4.03
N PRO A 42 22.41 -29.70 4.87
CA PRO A 42 22.33 -29.39 6.29
C PRO A 42 23.71 -29.44 6.96
N GLY A 43 24.04 -28.41 7.75
CA GLY A 43 25.30 -28.36 8.48
C GLY A 43 26.54 -27.96 7.65
N ALA A 44 26.41 -27.66 6.36
CA ALA A 44 27.54 -27.14 5.57
C ALA A 44 28.09 -25.85 6.19
N GLN A 45 29.41 -25.76 6.36
CA GLN A 45 30.07 -24.57 6.90
C GLN A 45 29.86 -23.37 5.96
N LEU A 46 29.64 -22.19 6.55
CA LEU A 46 29.57 -20.92 5.84
C LEU A 46 30.97 -20.29 5.84
N GLU A 47 31.42 -19.85 4.67
CA GLU A 47 32.58 -18.97 4.60
C GLU A 47 32.18 -17.59 5.13
N ILE A 48 32.90 -17.13 6.16
CA ILE A 48 32.71 -15.81 6.76
C ILE A 48 34.01 -15.05 6.56
N HIS A 49 34.02 -14.14 5.59
CA HIS A 49 35.19 -13.29 5.30
C HIS A 49 35.43 -12.28 6.42
N ASP A 50 36.65 -11.75 6.59
CA ASP A 50 36.93 -10.72 7.60
C ASP A 50 36.18 -9.40 7.35
N ALA A 51 35.95 -9.07 6.08
CA ALA A 51 35.17 -7.93 5.61
C ALA A 51 34.23 -8.38 4.49
N PRO A 52 33.21 -7.58 4.11
CA PRO A 52 32.35 -7.91 2.98
C PRO A 52 33.18 -8.14 1.70
N PRO A 53 32.96 -9.26 0.98
CA PRO A 53 33.77 -9.62 -0.18
C PRO A 53 33.50 -8.73 -1.41
N PHE A 54 32.40 -7.97 -1.39
CA PHE A 54 32.04 -7.01 -2.43
C PHE A 54 32.03 -5.58 -1.89
N ASN A 55 32.24 -4.62 -2.78
CA ASN A 55 32.06 -3.20 -2.45
C ASN A 55 30.59 -2.80 -2.60
N PRO A 56 30.04 -1.97 -1.69
CA PRO A 56 28.69 -1.43 -1.85
C PRO A 56 28.60 -0.54 -3.09
N GLN A 57 27.42 -0.49 -3.69
CA GLN A 57 27.13 0.27 -4.91
C GLN A 57 25.88 1.13 -4.72
N VAL A 58 25.85 2.28 -5.39
CA VAL A 58 24.65 3.10 -5.53
C VAL A 58 23.57 2.29 -6.25
N VAL A 59 22.37 2.26 -5.69
CA VAL A 59 21.20 1.65 -6.32
C VAL A 59 20.38 2.75 -6.98
N ASN A 60 20.38 2.73 -8.32
CA ASN A 60 19.58 3.64 -9.12
C ASN A 60 18.66 2.83 -10.06
N PRO A 61 17.36 2.68 -9.73
CA PRO A 61 16.40 2.01 -10.59
C PRO A 61 15.70 2.95 -11.59
N PHE A 62 16.08 4.23 -11.61
CA PHE A 62 15.42 5.23 -12.44
C PHE A 62 15.88 5.12 -13.91
N PRO A 63 15.02 5.48 -14.88
CA PRO A 63 15.44 5.65 -16.25
C PRO A 63 16.60 6.64 -16.38
N ASN A 64 17.42 6.47 -17.42
CA ASN A 64 18.37 7.51 -17.78
C ASN A 64 17.61 8.72 -18.37
N PHE A 65 17.26 9.67 -17.49
CA PHE A 65 16.44 10.84 -17.80
C PHE A 65 17.07 11.80 -18.83
N THR A 66 18.38 11.71 -19.06
CA THR A 66 19.10 12.54 -20.04
C THR A 66 19.31 11.84 -21.38
N SER A 67 18.92 10.56 -21.49
CA SER A 67 19.09 9.80 -22.74
C SER A 67 18.13 10.28 -23.83
N GLU A 68 18.61 10.29 -25.08
CA GLU A 68 17.78 10.60 -26.26
C GLU A 68 16.52 9.72 -26.33
N LYS A 69 16.65 8.45 -25.95
CA LYS A 69 15.53 7.49 -25.91
C LYS A 69 14.42 7.94 -24.95
N TYR A 70 14.78 8.47 -23.78
CA TYR A 70 13.81 8.97 -22.80
C TYR A 70 13.19 10.29 -23.29
N LEU A 71 14.03 11.24 -23.69
CA LEU A 71 13.60 12.57 -24.11
C LEU A 71 12.75 12.57 -25.40
N LYS A 72 12.80 11.49 -26.18
CA LYS A 72 11.92 11.29 -27.34
C LYS A 72 10.43 11.24 -26.96
N TRP A 73 10.10 10.70 -25.79
CA TRP A 73 8.71 10.43 -25.39
C TRP A 73 8.34 11.01 -24.02
N HIS A 74 9.30 11.63 -23.32
CA HIS A 74 9.10 12.21 -21.98
C HIS A 74 9.75 13.58 -21.84
N HIS A 75 9.11 14.45 -21.05
CA HIS A 75 9.67 15.75 -20.73
C HIS A 75 10.99 15.63 -19.94
N PRO A 76 11.93 16.59 -20.11
CA PRO A 76 13.15 16.65 -19.31
C PRO A 76 12.86 16.60 -17.81
N VAL A 77 13.71 15.90 -17.07
CA VAL A 77 13.61 15.79 -15.62
C VAL A 77 14.57 16.78 -14.96
N HIS A 78 14.06 17.55 -14.01
CA HIS A 78 14.83 18.52 -13.25
C HIS A 78 15.12 17.98 -11.85
N LEU A 79 16.41 18.01 -11.47
CA LEU A 79 16.87 17.53 -10.16
C LEU A 79 16.19 18.30 -9.01
N CYS A 80 15.78 17.54 -7.99
CA CYS A 80 15.12 18.02 -6.79
C CYS A 80 16.06 17.98 -5.57
N TYR A 81 15.80 18.88 -4.62
CA TYR A 81 16.64 19.10 -3.44
C TYR A 81 15.82 19.11 -2.16
N LEU A 82 16.46 18.72 -1.06
CA LEU A 82 15.90 18.69 0.29
C LEU A 82 15.68 20.11 0.84
N ASP A 83 16.59 21.03 0.55
CA ASP A 83 16.59 22.40 1.09
C ASP A 83 16.35 23.48 0.02
N ASP A 84 16.09 24.71 0.48
CA ASP A 84 15.75 25.84 -0.39
C ASP A 84 16.95 26.37 -1.19
N ASP A 85 18.16 26.24 -0.64
CA ASP A 85 19.40 26.70 -1.27
C ASP A 85 19.92 25.71 -2.33
N GLU A 86 19.14 24.64 -2.63
CA GLU A 86 19.49 23.56 -3.55
C GLU A 86 20.86 22.92 -3.25
N ARG A 87 21.22 22.81 -1.96
CA ARG A 87 22.52 22.27 -1.54
C ARG A 87 22.53 20.75 -1.51
N TYR A 88 21.46 20.15 -0.99
CA TYR A 88 21.39 18.71 -0.76
C TYR A 88 20.35 18.08 -1.67
N SER A 89 20.78 17.25 -2.62
CA SER A 89 19.85 16.40 -3.38
C SER A 89 19.29 15.28 -2.48
N ALA A 90 18.28 14.58 -2.98
CA ALA A 90 17.83 13.37 -2.31
C ALA A 90 18.95 12.32 -2.33
N PRO A 91 19.30 11.72 -1.17
CA PRO A 91 20.49 10.90 -1.08
C PRO A 91 20.29 9.55 -1.78
N ASP A 92 21.38 9.06 -2.39
CA ASP A 92 21.43 7.69 -2.89
C ASP A 92 21.30 6.67 -1.76
N ILE A 93 20.78 5.49 -2.10
CA ILE A 93 20.83 4.32 -1.22
C ILE A 93 21.81 3.30 -1.78
N TYR A 94 22.36 2.46 -0.90
CA TYR A 94 23.43 1.54 -1.26
C TYR A 94 23.04 0.08 -0.98
N ALA A 95 23.54 -0.82 -1.84
CA ALA A 95 23.44 -2.26 -1.67
C ALA A 95 24.73 -2.94 -2.12
N TYR A 96 24.97 -4.16 -1.62
CA TYR A 96 26.10 -4.97 -2.08
C TYR A 96 25.67 -5.82 -3.30
N PRO A 97 26.53 -5.95 -4.34
CA PRO A 97 26.23 -6.70 -5.56
C PRO A 97 26.43 -8.22 -5.35
N GLY A 98 25.65 -8.78 -4.43
CA GLY A 98 25.68 -10.18 -4.05
C GLY A 98 24.55 -10.46 -3.06
N ILE A 99 24.36 -11.73 -2.72
CA ILE A 99 23.37 -12.14 -1.71
C ILE A 99 24.04 -13.02 -0.66
N PRO A 100 23.57 -13.01 0.59
CA PRO A 100 24.15 -13.87 1.61
C PRO A 100 24.13 -15.34 1.16
N ALA A 101 25.23 -16.06 1.38
CA ALA A 101 25.28 -17.50 1.19
C ALA A 101 24.09 -18.15 1.91
N LYS A 102 23.41 -19.10 1.25
CA LYS A 102 22.19 -19.73 1.75
C LYS A 102 21.05 -18.77 2.08
N MET A 103 21.02 -17.55 1.53
CA MET A 103 19.81 -16.72 1.61
C MET A 103 18.60 -17.56 1.16
N PRO A 104 17.46 -17.56 1.87
CA PRO A 104 16.28 -18.29 1.43
C PRO A 104 15.79 -17.84 0.06
N ALA A 105 15.44 -18.79 -0.81
CA ALA A 105 14.64 -18.45 -1.99
C ALA A 105 13.25 -17.96 -1.55
N PRO A 106 12.60 -17.04 -2.29
CA PRO A 106 11.25 -16.60 -1.95
C PRO A 106 10.29 -17.80 -1.99
N ALA A 107 9.53 -17.97 -0.91
CA ALA A 107 8.45 -18.96 -0.90
C ALA A 107 7.29 -18.48 -1.78
N TRP A 108 6.95 -17.19 -1.72
CA TRP A 108 5.83 -16.57 -2.43
C TRP A 108 6.33 -15.59 -3.48
N GLY A 109 5.78 -15.68 -4.69
CA GLY A 109 6.18 -14.82 -5.81
C GLY A 109 7.64 -14.95 -6.24
N ALA A 110 8.05 -14.09 -7.17
CA ALA A 110 9.42 -14.09 -7.69
C ALA A 110 9.87 -12.67 -8.07
N TYR A 111 11.15 -12.36 -7.81
CA TYR A 111 11.71 -11.03 -8.05
C TYR A 111 11.69 -10.62 -9.53
N ASP A 112 12.03 -11.56 -10.42
CA ASP A 112 12.05 -11.38 -11.87
C ASP A 112 10.69 -10.99 -12.44
N THR A 113 9.63 -11.55 -11.88
CA THR A 113 8.24 -11.32 -12.26
C THR A 113 7.83 -9.87 -11.99
N LEU A 114 8.35 -9.28 -10.91
CA LEU A 114 8.16 -7.87 -10.57
C LEU A 114 9.29 -6.97 -11.12
N ASN A 115 10.21 -7.50 -11.92
CA ASN A 115 11.37 -6.77 -12.43
C ASN A 115 12.21 -6.11 -11.31
N ILE A 116 12.34 -6.80 -10.17
CA ILE A 116 13.17 -6.39 -9.05
C ILE A 116 14.51 -7.11 -9.19
N ALA A 117 15.62 -6.38 -9.07
CA ALA A 117 16.96 -6.99 -9.14
C ALA A 117 17.17 -7.99 -7.99
N PRO A 118 17.38 -9.29 -8.28
CA PRO A 118 17.50 -10.31 -7.23
C PRO A 118 18.92 -10.40 -6.63
N ASN A 119 19.89 -9.73 -7.26
CA ASN A 119 21.32 -9.79 -6.95
C ASN A 119 21.81 -8.61 -6.10
N ARG A 120 20.95 -8.07 -5.21
CA ARG A 120 21.27 -6.93 -4.34
C ARG A 120 20.99 -7.25 -2.89
N CYS A 121 22.02 -7.20 -2.06
CA CYS A 121 21.87 -7.28 -0.61
C CYS A 121 21.76 -5.86 -0.03
N TYR A 122 20.53 -5.47 0.30
CA TYR A 122 20.27 -4.28 1.08
C TYR A 122 20.47 -4.56 2.57
N GLU A 123 21.26 -3.74 3.22
CA GLU A 123 21.43 -3.77 4.67
C GLU A 123 21.18 -2.38 5.25
N ARG A 124 21.01 -2.29 6.58
CA ARG A 124 20.54 -1.10 7.28
C ARG A 124 21.43 0.14 7.09
N PHE A 125 22.76 0.02 7.00
CA PHE A 125 23.66 1.15 6.84
C PHE A 125 23.58 1.73 5.42
N GLY A 126 23.54 0.91 4.38
CA GLY A 126 23.34 1.33 3.00
C GLY A 126 21.93 1.82 2.71
N ARG A 127 20.92 1.22 3.36
CA ARG A 127 19.52 1.56 3.14
C ARG A 127 19.03 2.74 3.97
N LEU A 128 19.38 2.79 5.26
CA LEU A 128 18.88 3.77 6.22
C LEU A 128 19.95 4.78 6.64
N GLY A 129 21.23 4.46 6.45
CA GLY A 129 22.33 5.35 6.80
C GLY A 129 22.27 6.74 6.18
N PRO A 130 21.97 6.86 4.86
CA PRO A 130 21.79 8.16 4.24
C PRO A 130 20.73 9.02 4.94
N TYR A 131 19.70 8.37 5.52
CA TYR A 131 18.59 8.99 6.26
C TYR A 131 18.88 9.22 7.75
N GLY A 132 20.14 9.38 8.14
CA GLY A 132 20.51 9.69 9.51
C GLY A 132 20.68 8.50 10.44
N TYR A 133 20.44 7.26 9.99
CA TYR A 133 20.63 6.09 10.85
C TYR A 133 22.08 5.93 11.32
N SER A 134 23.06 6.26 10.46
CA SER A 134 24.48 5.98 10.66
C SER A 134 25.25 7.00 11.51
N TYR A 135 24.66 8.16 11.83
CA TYR A 135 25.37 9.24 12.52
C TYR A 135 24.57 9.87 13.66
N ASP A 136 25.29 10.60 14.52
CA ASP A 136 24.75 11.07 15.78
C ASP A 136 23.72 12.21 15.60
N ARG A 137 22.80 12.34 16.58
CA ARG A 137 21.82 13.43 16.60
C ARG A 137 22.44 14.82 16.54
N LYS A 138 23.65 15.01 17.07
CA LYS A 138 24.38 16.28 17.02
C LYS A 138 24.81 16.65 15.60
N GLU A 139 25.04 15.65 14.76
CA GLU A 139 25.39 15.77 13.35
C GLU A 139 24.14 15.76 12.45
N GLY A 140 22.93 15.77 13.05
CA GLY A 140 21.67 15.79 12.33
C GLY A 140 21.07 14.41 12.02
N GLY A 141 21.67 13.33 12.54
CA GLY A 141 21.17 11.97 12.38
C GLY A 141 20.23 11.53 13.50
N LEU A 142 19.99 10.23 13.59
CA LEU A 142 19.12 9.59 14.59
C LEU A 142 19.91 9.02 15.77
N GLY A 143 21.21 8.74 15.59
CA GLY A 143 22.09 8.11 16.59
C GLY A 143 21.76 6.64 16.86
N LEU A 144 21.13 5.94 15.91
CA LEU A 144 20.64 4.56 16.09
C LEU A 144 21.67 3.49 15.76
N SER A 145 22.70 3.81 14.96
CA SER A 145 23.76 2.89 14.57
C SER A 145 24.47 2.20 15.74
N LYS A 146 24.60 2.90 16.87
CA LYS A 146 25.24 2.40 18.10
C LYS A 146 24.54 1.18 18.71
N ASN A 147 23.28 0.94 18.36
CA ASN A 147 22.48 -0.19 18.84
C ASN A 147 22.56 -1.39 17.88
N SER A 148 23.51 -1.43 16.97
CA SER A 148 23.61 -2.48 15.95
C SER A 148 25.06 -2.84 15.66
N VAL A 149 25.29 -4.11 15.31
CA VAL A 149 26.60 -4.57 14.84
C VAL A 149 26.96 -3.80 13.57
N ASP A 150 28.14 -3.21 13.49
CA ASP A 150 28.55 -2.35 12.36
C ASP A 150 29.75 -2.91 11.58
N VAL A 151 30.29 -4.05 12.00
CA VAL A 151 31.43 -4.71 11.34
C VAL A 151 31.16 -4.92 9.85
N GLY A 152 31.98 -4.30 9.00
CA GLY A 152 31.86 -4.36 7.55
C GLY A 152 31.06 -3.22 6.91
N ALA A 153 30.49 -2.30 7.71
CA ALA A 153 29.73 -1.16 7.23
C ALA A 153 30.61 0.08 6.96
N GLU A 154 31.92 0.03 7.20
CA GLU A 154 32.82 1.18 7.16
C GLU A 154 32.86 1.81 5.77
N LYS A 155 32.87 0.98 4.72
CA LYS A 155 32.85 1.43 3.33
C LYS A 155 31.58 2.18 2.99
N VAL A 156 30.41 1.64 3.35
CA VAL A 156 29.14 2.28 3.03
C VAL A 156 28.93 3.55 3.86
N GLN A 157 29.38 3.56 5.12
CA GLN A 157 29.34 4.75 5.96
C GLN A 157 30.20 5.89 5.40
N ALA A 158 31.36 5.58 4.84
CA ALA A 158 32.23 6.58 4.20
C ALA A 158 31.64 7.19 2.92
N MET A 159 30.65 6.54 2.30
CA MET A 159 29.97 7.05 1.10
C MET A 159 28.82 8.01 1.42
N ILE A 160 28.37 8.07 2.68
CA ILE A 160 27.19 8.84 3.08
C ILE A 160 27.54 10.32 3.26
N GLU A 161 26.84 11.18 2.52
CA GLU A 161 26.78 12.60 2.83
C GLU A 161 25.83 12.84 4.01
N LYS A 162 26.31 13.53 5.06
CA LYS A 162 25.51 13.81 6.25
C LYS A 162 24.57 15.00 6.00
N VAL A 163 23.30 14.82 6.31
CA VAL A 163 22.26 15.84 6.21
C VAL A 163 21.64 16.07 7.59
N ASP A 164 21.42 17.33 7.95
CA ASP A 164 20.69 17.66 9.17
C ASP A 164 19.18 17.62 8.93
N TYR A 165 18.59 16.44 9.09
CA TYR A 165 17.17 16.21 8.80
C TYR A 165 16.21 17.02 9.68
N ARG A 166 16.67 17.49 10.84
CA ARG A 166 15.90 18.41 11.69
C ARG A 166 15.62 19.76 11.01
N LYS A 167 16.38 20.10 9.97
CA LYS A 167 16.24 21.33 9.19
C LYS A 167 15.54 21.10 7.84
N VAL A 168 15.18 19.86 7.54
CA VAL A 168 14.49 19.50 6.30
C VAL A 168 12.99 19.64 6.54
N ASN A 169 12.31 20.36 5.66
CA ASN A 169 10.86 20.32 5.59
C ASN A 169 10.45 19.49 4.37
N TRP A 170 9.94 18.28 4.60
CA TRP A 170 9.61 17.36 3.52
C TRP A 170 8.47 17.87 2.64
N GLY A 171 7.45 18.52 3.20
CA GLY A 171 6.32 19.01 2.42
C GLY A 171 6.75 20.11 1.44
N LYS A 172 7.58 21.05 1.91
CA LYS A 172 8.18 22.08 1.06
C LYS A 172 9.07 21.47 -0.01
N ALA A 173 9.91 20.49 0.34
CA ALA A 173 10.79 19.82 -0.63
C ALA A 173 10.01 19.11 -1.75
N GLN A 174 9.00 18.31 -1.39
CA GLN A 174 8.14 17.63 -2.36
C GLN A 174 7.40 18.62 -3.26
N LYS A 175 6.84 19.69 -2.66
CA LYS A 175 6.13 20.73 -3.41
C LYS A 175 7.03 21.42 -4.43
N ARG A 176 8.20 21.93 -4.01
CA ARG A 176 9.18 22.55 -4.92
C ARG A 176 9.57 21.59 -6.05
N CYS A 177 9.79 20.32 -5.70
CA CYS A 177 10.17 19.29 -6.67
C CYS A 177 9.10 19.07 -7.73
N PHE A 178 7.83 18.94 -7.31
CA PHE A 178 6.70 18.78 -8.21
C PHE A 178 6.53 20.01 -9.11
N GLU A 179 6.51 21.22 -8.55
CA GLU A 179 6.38 22.47 -9.32
C GLU A 179 7.48 22.61 -10.39
N LYS A 180 8.73 22.24 -10.05
CA LYS A 180 9.87 22.24 -10.99
C LYS A 180 9.70 21.24 -12.14
N ASN A 181 8.92 20.19 -11.93
CA ASN A 181 8.74 19.07 -12.85
C ASN A 181 7.30 18.95 -13.39
N GLU A 182 6.44 19.94 -13.13
CA GLU A 182 4.98 19.84 -13.33
C GLU A 182 4.59 19.46 -14.76
N LYS A 183 5.37 19.89 -15.76
CA LYS A 183 5.13 19.60 -17.19
C LYS A 183 5.15 18.10 -17.52
N ARG A 184 5.74 17.27 -16.66
CA ARG A 184 5.74 15.81 -16.80
C ARG A 184 4.37 15.20 -16.51
N PHE A 185 3.49 15.94 -15.81
CA PHE A 185 2.24 15.48 -15.25
C PHE A 185 1.07 16.32 -15.80
N GLY A 186 -0.07 15.70 -16.07
CA GLY A 186 -1.28 16.41 -16.52
C GLY A 186 -1.95 15.73 -17.70
N LYS A 187 -3.18 16.17 -18.04
CA LYS A 187 -3.93 15.66 -19.20
C LYS A 187 -3.67 16.55 -20.40
N LYS A 188 -3.36 15.94 -21.55
CA LYS A 188 -3.34 16.53 -22.92
C LYS A 188 -4.02 17.90 -23.02
N GLY A 189 -3.25 18.97 -22.85
CA GLY A 189 -3.53 20.23 -23.54
C GLY A 189 -3.19 20.03 -25.02
N ALA A 190 -3.89 20.72 -25.92
CA ALA A 190 -3.80 20.57 -27.38
C ALA A 190 -2.42 20.86 -28.04
N ALA A 191 -1.33 20.88 -27.27
CA ALA A 191 0.03 21.18 -27.70
C ALA A 191 1.06 20.06 -27.44
N SER A 192 0.69 18.90 -26.87
CA SER A 192 1.64 17.80 -26.57
C SER A 192 1.55 16.62 -27.55
N GLU A 193 1.49 16.88 -28.86
CA GLU A 193 1.63 15.81 -29.85
C GLU A 193 3.04 15.19 -29.75
N GLY A 194 3.16 14.06 -29.04
CA GLY A 194 4.37 13.23 -29.00
C GLY A 194 4.90 12.84 -27.61
N TYR A 195 4.39 13.41 -26.52
CA TYR A 195 4.83 13.04 -25.16
C TYR A 195 3.84 12.09 -24.47
N SER A 196 4.36 11.19 -23.65
CA SER A 196 3.57 10.35 -22.75
C SER A 196 3.49 10.99 -21.37
N ASP A 197 2.27 11.33 -20.96
CA ASP A 197 1.98 11.92 -19.66
C ASP A 197 2.29 10.90 -18.55
N GLN A 198 3.06 11.32 -17.54
CA GLN A 198 3.31 10.48 -16.36
C GLN A 198 2.15 10.64 -15.38
N LYS A 199 1.82 9.53 -14.73
CA LYS A 199 0.80 9.49 -13.68
C LYS A 199 1.37 10.08 -12.41
N LYS A 200 0.55 10.84 -11.71
CA LYS A 200 0.89 11.31 -10.37
C LYS A 200 0.39 10.29 -9.35
N GLU A 201 1.27 9.81 -8.51
CA GLU A 201 0.93 8.85 -7.46
C GLU A 201 1.14 9.47 -6.08
N ALA A 202 0.27 9.14 -5.13
CA ALA A 202 0.50 9.38 -3.71
C ALA A 202 0.89 8.07 -3.02
N ALA A 203 1.71 8.18 -1.98
CA ALA A 203 2.09 7.04 -1.16
C ALA A 203 2.03 7.39 0.32
N THR A 204 1.25 6.65 1.11
CA THR A 204 1.26 6.76 2.57
C THR A 204 2.29 5.77 3.10
N LEU A 205 3.55 6.23 3.20
CA LEU A 205 4.70 5.39 3.54
C LEU A 205 5.32 5.81 4.87
N GLY A 206 6.04 4.89 5.50
CA GLY A 206 6.78 5.17 6.73
C GLY A 206 7.98 6.12 6.57
N VAL A 207 8.58 6.47 7.70
CA VAL A 207 9.77 7.34 7.80
C VAL A 207 10.93 6.77 6.96
N GLY A 208 11.49 7.59 6.07
CA GLY A 208 12.58 7.21 5.16
C GLY A 208 12.15 6.86 3.73
N ALA A 209 10.86 6.93 3.41
CA ALA A 209 10.30 6.90 2.06
C ALA A 209 10.17 8.25 1.31
N PRO A 210 10.20 9.45 1.94
CA PRO A 210 10.05 10.72 1.22
C PRO A 210 11.04 10.97 0.07
N HIS A 211 12.20 10.29 0.05
CA HIS A 211 13.11 10.30 -1.11
C HIS A 211 12.45 9.81 -2.39
N LEU A 212 11.43 8.94 -2.30
CA LEU A 212 10.69 8.44 -3.46
C LEU A 212 10.12 9.61 -4.25
N SER A 213 9.62 10.64 -3.57
CA SER A 213 9.10 11.85 -4.22
C SER A 213 10.20 12.62 -4.95
N LEU A 214 11.32 12.87 -4.28
CA LEU A 214 12.40 13.71 -4.83
C LEU A 214 13.22 13.01 -5.91
N GLN A 215 13.57 11.73 -5.71
CA GLN A 215 14.38 10.96 -6.67
C GLN A 215 13.59 10.59 -7.93
N SER A 216 12.28 10.36 -7.82
CA SER A 216 11.39 10.26 -8.99
C SER A 216 11.04 11.62 -9.60
N SER A 217 11.54 12.70 -9.00
CA SER A 217 11.34 14.09 -9.42
C SER A 217 9.85 14.49 -9.52
N GLY A 218 9.06 14.08 -8.53
CA GLY A 218 7.65 14.46 -8.38
C GLY A 218 6.62 13.42 -8.86
N GLU A 219 7.06 12.23 -9.32
CA GLU A 219 6.13 11.14 -9.72
C GLU A 219 5.31 10.64 -8.54
N PHE A 220 5.92 10.67 -7.34
CA PHE A 220 5.27 10.32 -6.09
C PHE A 220 5.16 11.55 -5.17
N THR A 221 4.08 11.63 -4.40
CA THR A 221 3.97 12.49 -3.21
C THR A 221 3.80 11.63 -1.98
N VAL A 222 4.67 11.76 -0.98
CA VAL A 222 4.58 10.97 0.25
C VAL A 222 3.78 11.72 1.30
N HIS A 223 2.84 11.01 1.94
CA HIS A 223 2.01 11.51 3.04
C HIS A 223 2.13 10.60 4.28
N LEU A 224 1.94 11.16 5.47
CA LEU A 224 1.74 10.41 6.71
C LEU A 224 0.28 10.53 7.13
N LEU A 225 -0.48 9.45 7.04
CA LEU A 225 -1.83 9.40 7.61
C LEU A 225 -1.75 9.06 9.09
N VAL A 226 -1.97 10.05 9.96
CA VAL A 226 -1.78 9.92 11.41
C VAL A 226 -3.15 9.79 12.09
N HIS A 227 -3.42 8.62 12.65
CA HIS A 227 -4.64 8.37 13.41
C HIS A 227 -4.55 9.00 14.81
N VAL A 228 -5.40 9.99 15.08
CA VAL A 228 -5.66 10.55 16.41
C VAL A 228 -6.71 9.69 17.10
N LYS A 229 -6.27 8.91 18.09
CA LYS A 229 -7.13 7.98 18.85
C LYS A 229 -8.10 8.66 19.80
N ASP A 230 -7.78 9.89 20.22
CA ASP A 230 -8.64 10.69 21.08
C ASP A 230 -9.77 11.31 20.24
N ASN A 231 -10.96 10.73 20.34
CA ASN A 231 -12.14 11.13 19.58
C ASN A 231 -12.83 12.38 20.15
N ASP A 232 -12.44 12.86 21.34
CA ASP A 232 -12.96 14.09 21.93
C ASP A 232 -12.27 15.35 21.37
N LEU A 233 -11.13 15.19 20.69
CA LEU A 233 -10.42 16.28 20.02
C LEU A 233 -11.08 16.58 18.66
N PRO A 234 -11.70 17.77 18.46
CA PRO A 234 -12.40 18.10 17.22
C PRO A 234 -11.41 18.58 16.14
N ILE A 235 -10.44 17.75 15.78
CA ILE A 235 -9.36 18.07 14.82
C ILE A 235 -9.90 18.45 13.42
N TRP A 236 -11.10 18.02 13.07
CA TRP A 236 -11.75 18.35 11.80
C TRP A 236 -12.52 19.68 11.82
N ALA A 237 -12.80 20.22 13.01
CA ALA A 237 -13.60 21.44 13.20
C ALA A 237 -12.81 22.61 13.80
N SER A 238 -11.63 22.36 14.39
CA SER A 238 -10.76 23.41 14.94
C SER A 238 -9.34 23.30 14.42
N LYS A 239 -8.93 24.29 13.61
CA LYS A 239 -7.55 24.38 13.10
C LYS A 239 -6.53 24.53 14.23
N GLU A 240 -6.87 25.25 15.30
CA GLU A 240 -5.99 25.42 16.45
C GLU A 240 -5.69 24.07 17.13
N ILE A 241 -6.72 23.24 17.33
CA ILE A 241 -6.57 21.91 17.93
C ILE A 241 -5.84 20.97 16.98
N TYR A 242 -6.11 21.04 15.67
CA TYR A 242 -5.38 20.29 14.65
C TYR A 242 -3.88 20.60 14.71
N ASP A 243 -3.51 21.88 14.60
CA ASP A 243 -2.12 22.33 14.56
C ASP A 243 -1.39 21.97 15.86
N LYS A 244 -2.06 22.12 17.02
CA LYS A 244 -1.49 21.73 18.32
C LYS A 244 -1.22 20.23 18.37
N THR A 245 -2.23 19.41 18.03
CA THR A 245 -2.13 17.95 18.03
C THR A 245 -1.00 17.48 17.11
N LEU A 246 -0.89 18.07 15.92
CA LEU A 246 0.17 17.76 14.97
C LEU A 246 1.56 18.05 15.57
N LYS A 247 1.76 19.25 16.10
CA LYS A 247 3.07 19.69 16.61
C LYS A 247 3.53 18.94 17.86
N GLU A 248 2.59 18.49 18.69
CA GLU A 248 2.90 17.74 19.91
C GLU A 248 3.26 16.27 19.63
N ASN A 249 2.82 15.71 18.48
CA ASN A 249 2.91 14.27 18.21
C ASN A 249 3.72 13.89 16.97
N VAL A 250 3.96 14.82 16.05
CA VAL A 250 4.69 14.57 14.80
C VAL A 250 5.98 15.41 14.81
N PRO A 251 7.14 14.85 14.41
CA PRO A 251 8.37 15.64 14.25
C PRO A 251 8.21 16.77 13.23
N GLU A 252 8.90 17.89 13.46
CA GLU A 252 8.76 19.13 12.69
C GLU A 252 9.03 18.94 11.20
N GLU A 253 10.00 18.10 10.86
CA GLU A 253 10.35 17.80 9.47
C GLU A 253 9.19 17.20 8.65
N PHE A 254 8.19 16.61 9.31
CA PHE A 254 7.06 15.92 8.69
C PHE A 254 5.73 16.66 8.78
N TRP A 255 5.65 17.82 9.45
CA TRP A 255 4.37 18.51 9.66
C TRP A 255 3.61 18.76 8.35
N ASP A 256 4.30 19.21 7.31
CA ASP A 256 3.68 19.55 6.01
C ASP A 256 3.34 18.33 5.13
N ILE A 257 3.70 17.12 5.55
CA ILE A 257 3.29 15.87 4.87
C ILE A 257 2.34 15.01 5.72
N ALA A 258 2.05 15.44 6.95
CA ALA A 258 1.21 14.70 7.88
C ALA A 258 -0.24 15.18 7.83
N THR A 259 -1.14 14.23 7.57
CA THR A 259 -2.58 14.44 7.57
C THR A 259 -3.18 13.69 8.76
N LEU A 260 -3.68 14.44 9.73
CA LEU A 260 -4.37 13.85 10.89
C LEU A 260 -5.78 13.40 10.50
N TRP A 261 -6.21 12.26 11.05
CA TRP A 261 -7.58 11.79 10.96
C TRP A 261 -8.02 11.12 12.26
N SER A 262 -9.33 11.01 12.50
CA SER A 262 -9.90 10.31 13.67
C SER A 262 -11.15 9.52 13.30
N GLU A 263 -11.52 8.54 14.12
CA GLU A 263 -12.78 7.80 13.91
C GLU A 263 -13.99 8.74 14.02
N GLN A 264 -13.97 9.71 14.95
CA GLN A 264 -15.07 10.68 15.11
C GLN A 264 -15.24 11.60 13.90
N GLN A 265 -14.15 11.99 13.25
CA GLN A 265 -14.20 12.69 11.97
C GLN A 265 -14.88 11.83 10.89
N LEU A 266 -14.50 10.55 10.78
CA LEU A 266 -15.05 9.64 9.79
C LEU A 266 -16.54 9.32 10.06
N ARG A 267 -16.97 9.30 11.32
CA ARG A 267 -18.41 9.26 11.68
C ARG A 267 -19.18 10.44 11.14
N THR A 268 -18.59 11.63 11.22
CA THR A 268 -19.23 12.84 10.69
C THR A 268 -19.27 12.82 9.16
N TYR A 269 -18.22 12.26 8.54
CA TYR A 269 -18.09 12.18 7.09
C TYR A 269 -18.88 11.03 6.45
N TYR A 270 -19.14 9.94 7.18
CA TYR A 270 -19.90 8.78 6.74
C TYR A 270 -20.90 8.34 7.83
N PRO A 271 -21.97 9.11 8.13
CA PRO A 271 -22.78 8.93 9.35
C PRO A 271 -23.61 7.63 9.44
N GLY A 272 -23.73 6.85 8.37
CA GLY A 272 -24.52 5.62 8.33
C GLY A 272 -25.99 5.82 7.94
N PRO A 273 -26.75 4.71 7.93
CA PRO A 273 -27.30 4.26 9.20
C PRO A 273 -26.59 3.06 9.82
N PHE A 274 -25.67 2.37 9.10
CA PHE A 274 -24.86 1.19 9.53
C PHE A 274 -25.47 0.41 10.71
N LEU A 275 -26.72 -0.04 10.56
CA LEU A 275 -27.50 -0.51 11.69
C LEU A 275 -26.96 -1.86 12.17
N ASN A 276 -27.06 -2.11 13.47
CA ASN A 276 -26.62 -3.39 14.03
C ASN A 276 -27.37 -4.60 13.44
N GLU A 277 -28.63 -4.40 13.02
CA GLU A 277 -29.46 -5.41 12.33
C GLU A 277 -29.02 -5.71 10.89
N ASP A 278 -28.18 -4.84 10.31
CA ASP A 278 -27.60 -5.00 8.97
C ASP A 278 -26.17 -5.56 9.00
N ASN A 279 -25.77 -6.11 10.16
CA ASN A 279 -24.55 -6.88 10.29
C ASN A 279 -24.84 -8.36 10.02
N VAL A 280 -24.20 -8.93 9.00
CA VAL A 280 -24.20 -10.38 8.78
C VAL A 280 -23.39 -11.07 9.87
N ALA A 281 -22.19 -10.56 10.15
CA ALA A 281 -21.37 -10.91 11.29
C ALA A 281 -20.58 -9.68 11.76
N ASN A 282 -20.19 -9.67 13.02
CA ASN A 282 -19.29 -8.67 13.61
C ASN A 282 -18.37 -9.37 14.62
N HIS A 283 -17.31 -10.01 14.11
CA HIS A 283 -16.42 -10.79 14.97
C HIS A 283 -15.58 -9.89 15.89
N ALA A 284 -15.31 -8.66 15.47
CA ALA A 284 -14.57 -7.70 16.28
C ALA A 284 -15.34 -7.24 17.52
N GLY A 285 -16.67 -7.39 17.55
CA GLY A 285 -17.53 -6.83 18.60
C GLY A 285 -17.43 -5.31 18.69
N ALA A 286 -16.96 -4.66 17.62
CA ALA A 286 -16.65 -3.25 17.56
C ALA A 286 -17.51 -2.55 16.50
N ASP A 287 -17.55 -1.23 16.62
CA ASP A 287 -18.22 -0.37 15.66
C ASP A 287 -17.53 -0.41 14.28
N ILE A 288 -18.27 -0.11 13.22
CA ILE A 288 -17.79 -0.09 11.82
C ILE A 288 -16.63 0.88 11.63
N TYR A 289 -16.62 2.01 12.34
CA TYR A 289 -15.55 3.03 12.24
C TYR A 289 -14.24 2.62 12.89
N GLY A 290 -14.25 1.53 13.66
CA GLY A 290 -13.03 1.00 14.26
C GLY A 290 -12.04 0.56 13.19
N VAL A 291 -10.75 0.68 13.51
CA VAL A 291 -9.62 0.30 12.62
C VAL A 291 -9.71 -1.13 12.06
N TYR A 292 -10.45 -2.04 12.70
CA TYR A 292 -10.61 -3.42 12.25
C TYR A 292 -11.71 -3.65 11.20
N ARG A 293 -12.62 -2.70 10.99
CA ARG A 293 -13.79 -2.90 10.13
C ARG A 293 -13.86 -1.94 8.94
N ALA A 294 -13.49 -0.67 9.11
CA ALA A 294 -13.52 0.31 8.03
C ALA A 294 -12.22 1.13 7.88
N ALA A 295 -11.06 0.47 7.95
CA ALA A 295 -9.76 1.13 7.74
C ALA A 295 -9.67 1.91 6.41
N HIS A 296 -10.42 1.48 5.38
CA HIS A 296 -10.49 2.18 4.09
C HIS A 296 -11.26 3.51 4.13
N PHE A 297 -12.01 3.85 5.19
CA PHE A 297 -12.70 5.13 5.30
C PHE A 297 -11.71 6.30 5.33
N ALA A 298 -10.59 6.14 6.05
CA ALA A 298 -9.52 7.13 6.08
C ALA A 298 -8.91 7.34 4.68
N LEU A 299 -8.71 6.26 3.91
CA LEU A 299 -8.19 6.34 2.54
C LEU A 299 -9.16 6.97 1.57
N GLN A 300 -10.45 6.64 1.65
CA GLN A 300 -11.49 7.29 0.84
C GLN A 300 -11.57 8.78 1.15
N TRP A 301 -11.61 9.15 2.45
CA TRP A 301 -11.62 10.54 2.87
C TRP A 301 -10.37 11.29 2.39
N PHE A 302 -9.18 10.72 2.58
CA PHE A 302 -7.93 11.28 2.11
C PHE A 302 -7.96 11.50 0.59
N SER A 303 -8.38 10.51 -0.19
CA SER A 303 -8.52 10.63 -1.64
C SER A 303 -9.49 11.72 -2.06
N GLN A 304 -10.60 11.94 -1.34
CA GLN A 304 -11.50 13.07 -1.63
C GLN A 304 -10.82 14.44 -1.47
N GLN A 305 -9.79 14.55 -0.61
CA GLN A 305 -9.00 15.77 -0.46
C GLN A 305 -7.83 15.86 -1.45
N HIS A 306 -7.46 14.74 -2.08
CA HIS A 306 -6.31 14.61 -2.98
C HIS A 306 -6.73 14.06 -4.35
N GLN A 307 -7.59 14.81 -5.03
CA GLN A 307 -8.11 14.43 -6.36
C GLN A 307 -7.08 14.65 -7.48
N GLU A 308 -5.94 15.25 -7.20
CA GLU A 308 -4.82 15.43 -8.13
C GLU A 308 -4.05 14.14 -8.42
N ASP A 309 -4.09 13.16 -7.52
CA ASP A 309 -3.37 11.89 -7.68
C ASP A 309 -4.22 10.88 -8.46
N ASP A 310 -3.60 10.17 -9.39
CA ASP A 310 -4.26 9.13 -10.17
C ASP A 310 -4.33 7.79 -9.41
N PHE A 311 -3.31 7.52 -8.59
CA PHE A 311 -3.19 6.31 -7.76
C PHE A 311 -2.68 6.65 -6.35
N ILE A 312 -3.17 5.92 -5.35
CA ILE A 312 -2.73 6.01 -3.96
C ILE A 312 -2.22 4.63 -3.52
N TRP A 313 -0.94 4.56 -3.18
CA TRP A 313 -0.35 3.47 -2.42
C TRP A 313 -0.57 3.70 -0.94
N ASN A 314 -1.16 2.73 -0.24
CA ASN A 314 -1.17 2.72 1.21
C ASN A 314 -0.24 1.67 1.77
N TRP A 315 0.58 2.06 2.74
CA TRP A 315 1.61 1.23 3.34
C TRP A 315 1.60 1.39 4.86
N GLU A 316 1.42 0.28 5.57
CA GLU A 316 1.39 0.29 7.02
C GLU A 316 2.83 0.41 7.59
N MET A 317 2.96 1.10 8.74
CA MET A 317 4.28 1.40 9.33
C MET A 317 5.01 0.17 9.89
N ASP A 318 4.28 -0.91 10.14
CA ASP A 318 4.82 -2.18 10.61
C ASP A 318 5.32 -3.10 9.48
N LEU A 319 5.11 -2.72 8.21
CA LEU A 319 5.74 -3.39 7.08
C LEU A 319 7.26 -3.28 7.10
N ARG A 320 7.91 -4.32 6.57
CA ARG A 320 9.36 -4.45 6.50
C ARG A 320 9.78 -4.66 5.06
N TYR A 321 10.23 -3.59 4.42
CA TYR A 321 10.81 -3.63 3.08
C TYR A 321 12.10 -2.81 3.06
N THR A 322 13.22 -3.45 2.73
CA THR A 322 14.57 -2.84 2.72
C THR A 322 15.07 -2.54 1.31
N GLY A 323 14.34 -2.94 0.27
CA GLY A 323 14.70 -2.61 -1.11
C GLY A 323 14.39 -1.17 -1.49
N HIS A 324 14.49 -0.88 -2.78
CA HIS A 324 14.20 0.42 -3.33
C HIS A 324 12.70 0.55 -3.66
N TYR A 325 11.98 1.47 -3.02
CA TYR A 325 10.53 1.60 -3.19
C TYR A 325 10.12 1.87 -4.64
N TYR A 326 10.84 2.74 -5.36
CA TYR A 326 10.56 2.97 -6.79
C TYR A 326 10.60 1.68 -7.62
N GLU A 327 11.62 0.85 -7.45
CA GLU A 327 11.78 -0.43 -8.16
C GLU A 327 10.59 -1.37 -7.88
N PHE A 328 10.19 -1.48 -6.62
CA PHE A 328 9.07 -2.33 -6.21
C PHE A 328 7.71 -1.81 -6.70
N LEU A 329 7.40 -0.54 -6.46
CA LEU A 329 6.08 0.03 -6.80
C LEU A 329 5.89 0.08 -8.32
N ASN A 330 6.91 0.47 -9.08
CA ASN A 330 6.85 0.41 -10.54
C ASN A 330 6.87 -1.03 -11.07
N GLY A 331 7.64 -1.92 -10.45
CA GLY A 331 7.64 -3.34 -10.77
C GLY A 331 6.25 -3.97 -10.65
N ALA A 332 5.60 -3.77 -9.51
CA ALA A 332 4.23 -4.22 -9.25
C ALA A 332 3.22 -3.60 -10.22
N SER A 333 3.32 -2.29 -10.46
CA SER A 333 2.43 -1.58 -11.39
C SER A 333 2.55 -2.09 -12.83
N ASN A 334 3.78 -2.25 -13.32
CA ASN A 334 4.07 -2.71 -14.67
C ASN A 334 3.70 -4.17 -14.86
N TRP A 335 3.88 -5.00 -13.83
CA TRP A 335 3.44 -6.39 -13.86
C TRP A 335 1.90 -6.50 -13.88
N ALA A 336 1.22 -5.74 -13.01
CA ALA A 336 -0.23 -5.72 -12.93
C ALA A 336 -0.87 -5.27 -14.25
N ALA A 337 -0.29 -4.25 -14.90
CA ALA A 337 -0.78 -3.76 -16.20
C ALA A 337 -0.66 -4.78 -17.34
N LYS A 338 0.18 -5.81 -17.21
CA LYS A 338 0.32 -6.87 -18.22
C LYS A 338 -0.68 -8.01 -18.02
N GLN A 339 -1.47 -7.98 -16.95
CA GLN A 339 -2.40 -9.08 -16.65
C GLN A 339 -3.71 -8.90 -17.43
N PRO A 340 -4.19 -9.93 -18.15
CA PRO A 340 -5.48 -9.89 -18.81
C PRO A 340 -6.61 -10.02 -17.79
N ARG A 341 -7.78 -9.41 -18.08
CA ARG A 341 -8.98 -9.53 -17.21
C ARG A 341 -9.55 -10.95 -17.19
N LYS A 342 -9.31 -11.76 -18.24
CA LYS A 342 -9.76 -13.15 -18.34
C LYS A 342 -9.13 -14.00 -17.22
N PHE A 343 -9.98 -14.71 -16.46
CA PHE A 343 -9.62 -15.44 -15.24
C PHE A 343 -8.94 -14.62 -14.13
N MET A 344 -9.05 -13.28 -14.17
CA MET A 344 -8.33 -12.43 -13.21
C MET A 344 -8.86 -12.58 -11.78
N TRP A 345 -10.16 -12.77 -11.61
CA TRP A 345 -10.76 -12.89 -10.29
C TRP A 345 -10.34 -14.19 -9.61
N GLU A 346 -10.28 -15.27 -10.38
CA GLU A 346 -9.91 -16.61 -9.96
C GLU A 346 -8.42 -16.70 -9.64
N ARG A 347 -7.56 -16.00 -10.38
CA ARG A 347 -6.14 -15.90 -10.01
C ARG A 347 -5.95 -15.12 -8.71
N ASN A 348 -6.70 -14.02 -8.52
CA ASN A 348 -6.58 -13.17 -7.33
C ASN A 348 -7.26 -13.74 -6.06
N SER A 349 -7.95 -14.89 -6.16
CA SER A 349 -8.43 -15.64 -4.99
C SER A 349 -7.38 -16.61 -4.44
N ARG A 350 -6.24 -16.77 -5.12
CA ARG A 350 -5.23 -17.79 -4.83
C ARG A 350 -3.86 -17.17 -4.65
N PHE A 351 -3.00 -17.85 -3.91
CA PHE A 351 -1.59 -17.49 -3.87
C PHE A 351 -0.80 -18.22 -4.96
N TRP A 352 0.21 -17.54 -5.51
CA TRP A 352 1.19 -18.18 -6.37
C TRP A 352 2.46 -18.53 -5.58
N ILE A 353 2.76 -19.84 -5.48
CA ILE A 353 3.95 -20.39 -4.83
C ILE A 353 4.81 -21.03 -5.92
N PRO A 354 5.88 -20.37 -6.42
CA PRO A 354 6.64 -20.86 -7.57
C PRO A 354 7.21 -22.27 -7.38
N GLU A 355 7.56 -22.64 -6.16
CA GLU A 355 8.10 -23.97 -5.85
C GLU A 355 7.08 -25.11 -6.09
N TYR A 356 5.79 -24.85 -5.86
CA TYR A 356 4.73 -25.85 -6.07
C TYR A 356 4.05 -25.70 -7.43
N HIS A 357 3.69 -24.47 -7.80
CA HIS A 357 2.92 -24.20 -9.02
C HIS A 357 3.81 -24.12 -10.27
N GLY A 358 5.12 -23.89 -10.10
CA GLY A 358 6.03 -23.56 -11.19
C GLY A 358 5.91 -22.10 -11.63
N PRO A 359 6.39 -21.77 -12.85
CA PRO A 359 6.34 -20.41 -13.39
C PRO A 359 4.92 -19.84 -13.46
N TRP A 360 4.80 -18.51 -13.45
CA TRP A 360 3.51 -17.79 -13.45
C TRP A 360 2.52 -18.31 -14.51
N LEU A 361 2.95 -18.55 -15.75
CA LEU A 361 2.08 -19.04 -16.82
C LEU A 361 1.51 -20.44 -16.54
N LYS A 362 2.29 -21.31 -15.88
CA LYS A 362 1.81 -22.64 -15.47
C LYS A 362 0.77 -22.51 -14.36
N PHE A 363 0.98 -21.59 -13.42
CA PHE A 363 -0.01 -21.26 -12.40
C PHE A 363 -1.31 -20.73 -13.02
N CYS A 364 -1.23 -19.83 -14.01
CA CYS A 364 -2.42 -19.37 -14.73
C CYS A 364 -3.21 -20.54 -15.32
N GLY A 365 -2.57 -21.43 -16.09
CA GLY A 365 -3.24 -22.59 -16.67
C GLY A 365 -3.82 -23.58 -15.65
N LEU A 366 -3.18 -23.72 -14.47
CA LEU A 366 -3.73 -24.49 -13.37
C LEU A 366 -5.05 -23.89 -12.86
N VAL A 367 -5.07 -22.57 -12.60
CA VAL A 367 -6.27 -21.88 -12.13
C VAL A 367 -7.42 -22.01 -13.13
N GLU A 368 -7.12 -21.89 -14.42
CA GLU A 368 -8.11 -22.03 -15.49
C GLU A 368 -8.74 -23.43 -15.52
N ASN A 369 -7.89 -24.46 -15.52
CA ASN A 369 -8.33 -25.85 -15.54
C ASN A 369 -9.19 -26.20 -14.32
N GLU A 370 -8.80 -25.75 -13.14
CA GLU A 370 -9.55 -25.99 -11.91
C GLU A 370 -10.88 -25.23 -11.90
N THR A 371 -10.90 -23.98 -12.35
CA THR A 371 -12.13 -23.19 -12.46
C THR A 371 -13.16 -23.90 -13.35
N VAL A 372 -12.73 -24.42 -14.50
CA VAL A 372 -13.58 -25.17 -15.43
C VAL A 372 -14.03 -26.51 -14.82
N ALA A 373 -13.12 -27.23 -14.16
CA ALA A 373 -13.41 -28.52 -13.55
C ALA A 373 -14.40 -28.43 -12.37
N GLU A 374 -14.37 -27.33 -11.62
CA GLU A 374 -15.33 -27.03 -10.55
C GLU A 374 -16.73 -26.69 -11.07
N GLY A 375 -16.91 -26.54 -12.39
CA GLY A 375 -18.18 -26.17 -13.01
C GLY A 375 -18.61 -24.72 -12.72
N GLY A 376 -17.70 -23.90 -12.19
CA GLY A 376 -17.92 -22.47 -11.94
C GLY A 376 -17.82 -21.68 -13.24
N ALA A 377 -18.78 -20.79 -13.49
CA ALA A 377 -18.66 -19.80 -14.55
C ALA A 377 -17.62 -18.74 -14.12
N PRO A 378 -16.53 -18.53 -14.88
CA PRO A 378 -15.56 -17.49 -14.57
C PRO A 378 -16.20 -16.10 -14.58
N ILE A 379 -15.67 -15.20 -13.75
CA ILE A 379 -16.22 -13.86 -13.66
C ILE A 379 -15.74 -13.00 -14.84
N TRP A 380 -16.70 -12.45 -15.58
CA TRP A 380 -16.45 -11.63 -16.76
C TRP A 380 -17.18 -10.29 -16.68
N GLY A 381 -16.45 -9.26 -16.26
CA GLY A 381 -17.00 -7.92 -16.03
C GLY A 381 -17.64 -7.73 -14.66
N PRO A 382 -18.46 -6.67 -14.49
CA PRO A 382 -19.06 -6.33 -13.20
C PRO A 382 -20.03 -7.41 -12.71
N VAL A 383 -19.87 -7.82 -11.45
CA VAL A 383 -20.78 -8.79 -10.82
C VAL A 383 -22.03 -8.09 -10.32
N THR A 384 -23.19 -8.63 -10.67
CA THR A 384 -24.49 -8.14 -10.21
C THR A 384 -24.95 -8.90 -8.96
N TYR A 385 -25.55 -8.18 -8.01
CA TYR A 385 -26.16 -8.76 -6.82
C TYR A 385 -27.35 -7.92 -6.38
N ALA A 386 -28.23 -8.51 -5.57
CA ALA A 386 -29.40 -7.81 -5.06
C ALA A 386 -28.98 -6.85 -3.94
N GLY A 387 -29.25 -5.55 -4.11
CA GLY A 387 -28.97 -4.53 -3.08
C GLY A 387 -30.05 -4.40 -2.00
N GLY A 388 -31.14 -5.15 -2.11
CA GLY A 388 -32.27 -5.09 -1.18
C GLY A 388 -32.77 -3.67 -0.93
N LYS A 389 -33.08 -3.33 0.33
CA LYS A 389 -33.52 -1.99 0.74
C LYS A 389 -32.51 -0.88 0.44
N TYR A 390 -31.21 -1.18 0.36
CA TYR A 390 -30.15 -0.19 0.14
C TYR A 390 -29.93 0.15 -1.34
N GLY A 391 -30.14 -0.82 -2.23
CA GLY A 391 -29.77 -0.72 -3.64
C GLY A 391 -28.27 -0.93 -3.85
N VAL A 392 -27.82 -0.83 -5.10
CA VAL A 392 -26.39 -0.94 -5.51
C VAL A 392 -26.14 0.13 -6.57
N LEU A 393 -24.96 0.75 -6.57
CA LEU A 393 -24.56 1.62 -7.67
C LEU A 393 -24.41 0.83 -8.98
N SER A 394 -24.78 1.46 -10.10
CA SER A 394 -24.51 0.89 -11.42
C SER A 394 -23.01 0.91 -11.70
N PRO A 395 -22.45 -0.17 -12.27
CA PRO A 395 -21.03 -0.19 -12.62
C PRO A 395 -20.73 0.85 -13.72
N PRO A 396 -19.52 1.43 -13.74
CA PRO A 396 -19.06 2.29 -14.82
C PRO A 396 -19.14 1.59 -16.20
N GLU A 397 -19.50 2.36 -17.23
CA GLU A 397 -19.71 1.84 -18.60
C GLU A 397 -18.44 1.28 -19.24
N ASP A 398 -17.28 1.85 -18.90
CA ASP A 398 -15.94 1.42 -19.33
C ASP A 398 -15.51 0.06 -18.76
N LEU A 399 -16.27 -0.49 -17.82
CA LEU A 399 -16.02 -1.83 -17.27
C LEU A 399 -16.80 -2.93 -18.00
N LYS A 400 -17.61 -2.60 -19.01
CA LYS A 400 -18.30 -3.61 -19.83
C LYS A 400 -17.29 -4.36 -20.72
N PRO A 401 -17.32 -5.70 -20.73
CA PRO A 401 -16.45 -6.46 -21.62
C PRO A 401 -16.72 -6.14 -23.10
N PRO A 402 -15.68 -5.97 -23.93
CA PRO A 402 -15.84 -5.67 -25.36
C PRO A 402 -16.28 -6.90 -26.17
N THR A 403 -16.04 -8.10 -25.65
CA THR A 403 -16.32 -9.40 -26.28
C THR A 403 -16.85 -10.39 -25.23
N THR A 404 -17.33 -11.56 -25.68
CA THR A 404 -17.66 -12.65 -24.76
C THR A 404 -16.40 -13.24 -24.12
N PHE A 405 -16.58 -13.99 -23.03
CA PHE A 405 -15.47 -14.64 -22.33
C PHE A 405 -14.73 -15.63 -23.26
N GLU A 406 -15.48 -16.37 -24.07
CA GLU A 406 -14.96 -17.39 -24.99
C GLU A 406 -14.17 -16.77 -26.14
N GLU A 407 -14.63 -15.62 -26.67
CA GLU A 407 -14.01 -14.94 -27.81
C GLU A 407 -12.75 -14.14 -27.43
N ASP A 408 -12.63 -13.69 -26.17
CA ASP A 408 -11.44 -12.93 -25.73
C ASP A 408 -10.18 -13.80 -25.74
N ASN A 409 -9.16 -13.36 -26.48
CA ASN A 409 -7.85 -14.01 -26.56
C ASN A 409 -6.86 -13.39 -25.55
N TYR A 410 -7.31 -13.14 -24.32
CA TYR A 410 -6.52 -12.51 -23.25
C TYR A 410 -6.06 -11.09 -23.62
N GLU A 411 -6.89 -10.35 -24.35
CA GLU A 411 -6.54 -9.00 -24.82
C GLU A 411 -7.17 -7.93 -23.93
N TRP A 412 -8.37 -8.18 -23.40
CA TRP A 412 -9.07 -7.18 -22.60
C TRP A 412 -8.30 -6.79 -21.32
N GLY A 413 -8.02 -5.49 -21.20
CA GLY A 413 -7.35 -4.87 -20.06
C GLY A 413 -5.82 -4.90 -20.09
N VAL A 414 -5.19 -5.58 -21.06
CA VAL A 414 -3.73 -5.62 -21.16
C VAL A 414 -3.18 -4.24 -21.56
N GLY A 415 -2.23 -3.73 -20.79
CA GLY A 415 -1.64 -2.40 -20.92
C GLY A 415 -2.34 -1.33 -20.09
N GLU A 416 -3.52 -1.62 -19.53
CA GLU A 416 -4.23 -0.71 -18.63
C GLU A 416 -3.64 -0.80 -17.21
N ALA A 417 -3.56 0.32 -16.50
CA ALA A 417 -3.11 0.26 -15.11
C ALA A 417 -4.22 -0.30 -14.22
N ALA A 418 -3.87 -1.29 -13.37
CA ALA A 418 -4.82 -1.86 -12.43
C ALA A 418 -5.33 -0.83 -11.42
N ASP A 419 -6.66 -0.78 -11.27
CA ASP A 419 -7.35 0.04 -10.26
C ASP A 419 -7.08 -0.41 -8.83
N LEU A 420 -6.75 -1.69 -8.64
CA LEU A 420 -6.45 -2.29 -7.36
C LEU A 420 -5.25 -3.22 -7.49
N ILE A 421 -4.25 -3.02 -6.64
CA ILE A 421 -3.16 -3.97 -6.43
C ILE A 421 -3.14 -4.32 -4.94
N THR A 422 -3.28 -5.60 -4.62
CA THR A 422 -3.09 -6.12 -3.25
C THR A 422 -1.95 -7.13 -3.23
N PHE A 423 -1.33 -7.28 -2.06
CA PHE A 423 -0.24 -8.25 -1.86
C PHE A 423 -0.69 -9.54 -1.16
N ASP A 424 -1.93 -9.53 -0.68
CA ASP A 424 -2.65 -10.72 -0.28
C ASP A 424 -3.84 -10.93 -1.22
N PRO A 425 -4.21 -12.19 -1.51
CA PRO A 425 -5.48 -12.50 -2.14
C PRO A 425 -6.62 -11.88 -1.32
N ILE A 426 -7.56 -11.17 -1.92
CA ILE A 426 -8.73 -10.63 -1.18
C ILE A 426 -10.06 -11.05 -1.81
N PHE A 427 -10.01 -11.87 -2.86
CA PHE A 427 -11.14 -12.23 -3.70
C PHE A 427 -11.87 -13.46 -3.19
N ASP A 428 -13.12 -13.30 -2.77
CA ASP A 428 -13.97 -14.39 -2.24
C ASP A 428 -13.47 -15.01 -0.92
N PRO A 429 -13.62 -14.31 0.22
CA PRO A 429 -13.28 -14.83 1.54
C PRO A 429 -14.15 -16.03 1.97
N SER A 430 -15.26 -16.33 1.28
CA SER A 430 -16.29 -17.25 1.77
C SER A 430 -15.82 -18.70 1.90
N LYS A 431 -14.88 -19.10 1.03
CA LYS A 431 -14.27 -20.43 1.03
C LYS A 431 -13.05 -20.54 1.96
N SER A 432 -12.68 -19.45 2.64
CA SER A 432 -11.58 -19.45 3.59
C SER A 432 -12.07 -19.79 4.99
N THR A 433 -11.16 -20.17 5.89
CA THR A 433 -11.48 -20.29 7.33
C THR A 433 -11.19 -18.99 8.09
N TRP A 434 -10.90 -17.90 7.38
CA TRP A 434 -10.60 -16.62 8.01
C TRP A 434 -11.78 -16.16 8.88
N VAL A 435 -11.45 -15.62 10.05
CA VAL A 435 -12.45 -15.34 11.09
C VAL A 435 -13.44 -14.24 10.72
N PHE A 436 -12.99 -13.30 9.87
CA PHE A 436 -13.79 -12.17 9.39
C PHE A 436 -14.44 -12.43 8.02
N ARG A 437 -14.43 -13.67 7.51
CA ARG A 437 -14.98 -13.99 6.18
C ARG A 437 -16.46 -13.64 6.00
N GLU A 438 -17.20 -13.61 7.10
CA GLU A 438 -18.63 -13.28 7.17
C GLU A 438 -18.90 -11.85 7.67
N ASP A 439 -17.86 -11.07 8.02
CA ASP A 439 -18.01 -9.71 8.54
C ASP A 439 -18.42 -8.75 7.41
N VAL A 440 -19.71 -8.40 7.39
CA VAL A 440 -20.35 -7.57 6.38
C VAL A 440 -21.35 -6.65 7.08
N THR A 441 -21.28 -5.36 6.79
CA THR A 441 -22.15 -4.32 7.35
C THR A 441 -22.70 -3.43 6.26
N GLY A 442 -23.91 -2.91 6.48
CA GLY A 442 -24.52 -1.91 5.61
C GLY A 442 -25.30 -2.49 4.45
N TYR A 443 -25.43 -3.82 4.37
CA TYR A 443 -26.21 -4.50 3.34
C TYR A 443 -27.50 -5.09 3.92
N ASP A 444 -28.49 -5.29 3.05
CA ASP A 444 -29.77 -5.86 3.45
C ASP A 444 -29.61 -7.35 3.76
N THR A 445 -29.86 -7.73 5.01
CA THR A 445 -29.73 -9.12 5.47
C THR A 445 -30.87 -10.03 4.99
N LEU A 446 -31.91 -9.46 4.35
CA LEU A 446 -33.02 -10.22 3.74
C LEU A 446 -32.70 -10.73 2.33
N VAL A 447 -31.60 -10.28 1.73
CA VAL A 447 -31.12 -10.77 0.43
C VAL A 447 -29.80 -11.51 0.59
N ASN A 448 -29.37 -12.19 -0.47
CA ASN A 448 -28.09 -12.89 -0.46
C ASN A 448 -26.94 -11.92 -0.17
N ILE A 449 -26.01 -12.37 0.65
CA ILE A 449 -24.78 -11.65 0.96
C ILE A 449 -24.06 -11.31 -0.37
N PRO A 450 -23.65 -10.06 -0.60
CA PRO A 450 -22.95 -9.68 -1.82
C PRO A 450 -21.62 -10.44 -1.98
N PRO A 451 -21.08 -10.54 -3.20
CA PRO A 451 -19.69 -10.95 -3.40
C PRO A 451 -18.75 -10.03 -2.61
N ARG A 452 -17.81 -10.64 -1.87
CA ARG A 452 -16.96 -9.91 -0.92
C ARG A 452 -15.53 -9.77 -1.40
N ARG A 453 -14.96 -8.65 -1.00
CA ARG A 453 -13.52 -8.46 -0.87
C ARG A 453 -13.23 -8.17 0.57
N ALA A 454 -12.27 -8.88 1.15
CA ALA A 454 -12.00 -8.71 2.55
C ALA A 454 -10.51 -8.64 2.84
N SER A 455 -10.15 -7.59 3.56
CA SER A 455 -8.82 -7.32 4.06
C SER A 455 -8.94 -6.53 5.36
N ILE A 456 -8.18 -6.96 6.37
CA ILE A 456 -7.98 -6.20 7.61
C ILE A 456 -6.83 -5.19 7.46
N VAL A 457 -5.92 -5.48 6.52
CA VAL A 457 -4.74 -4.68 6.20
C VAL A 457 -5.05 -3.82 4.98
N THR A 458 -4.62 -2.57 4.99
CA THR A 458 -4.89 -1.61 3.92
C THR A 458 -3.73 -1.48 2.92
N VAL A 459 -2.79 -2.43 2.95
CA VAL A 459 -1.58 -2.42 2.13
C VAL A 459 -1.90 -2.77 0.69
N ALA A 460 -2.03 -1.73 -0.13
CA ALA A 460 -2.52 -1.85 -1.50
C ALA A 460 -2.23 -0.58 -2.31
N ARG A 461 -2.38 -0.67 -3.63
CA ARG A 461 -2.56 0.50 -4.51
C ARG A 461 -4.02 0.59 -4.92
N PHE A 462 -4.58 1.79 -4.88
CA PHE A 462 -5.93 2.09 -5.35
C PHE A 462 -5.87 3.19 -6.42
N SER A 463 -6.70 3.11 -7.45
CA SER A 463 -6.93 4.26 -8.34
C SER A 463 -7.86 5.28 -7.68
N ARG A 464 -7.75 6.53 -8.11
CA ARG A 464 -8.71 7.59 -7.77
C ARG A 464 -10.14 7.20 -8.14
N GLN A 465 -10.35 6.56 -9.29
CA GLN A 465 -11.68 6.12 -9.73
C GLN A 465 -12.28 5.08 -8.77
N LEU A 466 -11.48 4.11 -8.32
CA LEU A 466 -11.90 3.12 -7.34
C LEU A 466 -12.27 3.77 -6.01
N LEU A 467 -11.41 4.64 -5.46
CA LEU A 467 -11.66 5.30 -4.18
C LEU A 467 -12.88 6.24 -4.24
N ASN A 468 -13.09 6.93 -5.38
CA ASN A 468 -14.31 7.71 -5.61
C ASN A 468 -15.55 6.82 -5.68
N THR A 469 -15.45 5.65 -6.31
CA THR A 469 -16.58 4.69 -6.37
C THR A 469 -16.91 4.14 -4.98
N MET A 470 -15.90 3.77 -4.20
CA MET A 470 -16.07 3.35 -2.80
C MET A 470 -16.70 4.47 -1.95
N HIS A 471 -16.23 5.71 -2.13
CA HIS A 471 -16.77 6.88 -1.44
C HIS A 471 -18.26 7.05 -1.76
N GLU A 472 -18.63 7.01 -3.04
CA GLU A 472 -20.01 7.20 -3.48
C GLU A 472 -20.92 6.06 -3.05
N GLU A 473 -20.44 4.81 -3.04
CA GLU A 473 -21.19 3.68 -2.48
C GLU A 473 -21.46 3.94 -0.99
N THR A 474 -20.41 4.22 -0.22
CA THR A 474 -20.52 4.46 1.22
C THR A 474 -21.44 5.64 1.54
N TRP A 475 -21.27 6.75 0.84
CA TRP A 475 -21.97 8.00 1.10
C TRP A 475 -23.40 8.04 0.55
N ARG A 476 -23.67 7.50 -0.66
CA ARG A 476 -25.02 7.56 -1.26
C ARG A 476 -25.90 6.43 -0.80
N VAL A 477 -25.39 5.21 -0.77
CA VAL A 477 -26.18 4.00 -0.48
C VAL A 477 -26.54 3.97 1.00
N HIS A 478 -25.57 4.27 1.88
CA HIS A 478 -25.78 4.24 3.32
C HIS A 478 -26.11 5.61 3.92
N ARG A 479 -26.55 6.63 3.17
CA ARG A 479 -27.12 7.88 3.74
C ARG A 479 -28.62 8.01 3.47
N LYS A 480 -29.12 7.42 2.39
CA LYS A 480 -30.49 7.65 1.87
C LYS A 480 -31.63 7.15 2.76
N HIS A 481 -31.36 6.35 3.79
CA HIS A 481 -32.41 5.80 4.66
C HIS A 481 -32.78 6.65 5.87
N ASP A 482 -32.09 7.77 6.11
CA ASP A 482 -32.42 8.67 7.22
C ASP A 482 -33.58 9.63 6.88
N VAL A 483 -33.82 9.92 5.59
CA VAL A 483 -34.78 10.97 5.18
C VAL A 483 -36.23 10.47 5.07
N SER A 484 -36.47 9.16 4.95
CA SER A 484 -37.83 8.61 4.79
C SER A 484 -38.53 8.27 6.11
N ARG A 485 -37.80 8.14 7.22
CA ARG A 485 -38.39 7.85 8.55
C ARG A 485 -38.91 9.10 9.27
N ASP A 486 -38.41 10.29 8.95
CA ASP A 486 -38.76 11.53 9.67
C ASP A 486 -39.99 12.29 9.12
N VAL A 487 -40.56 11.84 8.00
CA VAL A 487 -41.78 12.45 7.42
C VAL A 487 -43.06 11.77 7.96
N GLY A 488 -42.94 10.63 8.65
CA GLY A 488 -44.08 9.82 9.11
C GLY A 488 -44.61 10.11 10.51
N ASN A 489 -43.95 10.97 11.31
CA ASN A 489 -44.30 11.11 12.74
C ASN A 489 -44.38 12.57 13.25
N LYS A 490 -44.84 13.49 12.41
CA LYS A 490 -45.40 14.75 12.91
C LYS A 490 -46.84 14.48 13.33
N HIS A 491 -47.07 14.08 14.58
CA HIS A 491 -48.22 14.42 15.43
C HIS A 491 -48.14 13.61 16.73
N ARG A 492 -47.26 14.01 17.65
CA ARG A 492 -47.44 13.81 19.11
C ARG A 492 -46.37 14.60 19.85
N VAL A 493 -46.77 15.73 20.42
CA VAL A 493 -45.99 16.47 21.41
C VAL A 493 -46.10 15.71 22.74
N PRO A 494 -45.00 15.25 23.37
CA PRO A 494 -45.04 14.83 24.76
C PRO A 494 -44.79 16.05 25.68
N PRO A 495 -45.34 16.06 26.91
CA PRO A 495 -45.24 17.21 27.80
C PRO A 495 -43.84 17.37 28.39
N ARG A 496 -43.45 18.63 28.62
CA ARG A 496 -42.27 19.01 29.41
C ARG A 496 -42.33 18.37 30.80
N VAL A 497 -41.26 17.68 31.17
CA VAL A 497 -40.96 17.38 32.58
C VAL A 497 -39.68 18.12 32.94
N GLN A 498 -39.82 19.10 33.84
CA GLN A 498 -38.74 19.69 34.61
C GLN A 498 -38.24 18.67 35.64
N GLY A 499 -36.92 18.57 35.83
CA GLY A 499 -36.40 17.96 37.06
C GLY A 499 -34.97 17.46 37.00
N GLY A 500 -34.07 18.19 37.69
CA GLY A 500 -33.10 17.56 38.60
C GLY A 500 -31.71 17.26 38.04
N LEU A 501 -30.76 18.16 38.34
CA LEU A 501 -29.35 17.80 38.51
C LEU A 501 -29.22 16.62 39.49
N ARG A 502 -28.45 15.59 39.12
CA ARG A 502 -27.63 14.81 40.05
C ARG A 502 -26.32 14.38 39.38
N THR A 503 -25.26 14.60 40.14
CA THR A 503 -23.84 14.36 39.86
C THR A 503 -23.39 12.96 40.27
N ALA A 504 -22.35 12.48 39.56
CA ALA A 504 -21.26 11.56 39.98
C ALA A 504 -21.51 10.03 39.96
N PRO A 505 -20.47 9.16 39.93
CA PRO A 505 -19.07 9.35 39.51
C PRO A 505 -18.52 8.25 38.56
N SER A 506 -17.29 8.50 38.08
CA SER A 506 -16.34 7.60 37.45
C SER A 506 -16.26 6.19 38.05
N LEU A 507 -16.00 5.19 37.19
CA LEU A 507 -15.26 3.98 37.57
C LEU A 507 -14.50 3.44 36.36
N PHE A 508 -13.20 3.73 36.34
CA PHE A 508 -12.19 3.07 35.53
C PHE A 508 -12.04 1.60 35.94
N ARG A 509 -11.89 0.72 34.95
CA ARG A 509 -10.89 -0.34 34.94
C ARG A 509 -10.39 -0.55 33.52
#